data_AF-A0A2D6Q2T3-F1
#
_entry.id   AF-A0A2D6Q2T3-F1
#
_cell.length_a   1.000
_cell.length_b   1.000
_cell.length_c   1.000
_cell.angle_alpha   90.00
_cell.angle_beta   90.00
_cell.angle_gamma   90.00
#
_symmetry.space_group_name_H-M   'P 1'
#
loop_
_entity.id
_entity.type
_entity.pdbx_description
1 polymer ?
#
loop_
_entity_poly.entity_id
_entity_poly.type
_entity_poly.pdbx_seq_one_letter_code
_entity_poly.pdbx_strand_id
1 'polypeptide(L)'
;MADPNSPIFKKAPWLTKAMDVLDTLIDSDRNTVWADKVLLPNQTRAKTMTVTQSAFTNSLETILRPKLGPLANEDSYKICDIVDIIDDYWNAIKENCPTPFEPRSEDHTPNDYALQQTIGVSSLHLLLTMLLNDFKGVLARDRETRTRQFTELLAVDGIYNVDHWDRTVEMEEGVKGGKWTMMGTNQKTFKVVSDKLYNEIRKTEAYKDLIEKTKGS
;
A
#
# COMPACT_ATOMS: atom_id res chain seq x y z
N MET A 1 -4.91 6.99 45.31
CA MET A 1 -3.83 6.03 44.98
C MET A 1 -3.91 5.80 43.48
N ALA A 2 -2.83 6.12 42.75
CA ALA A 2 -2.78 5.92 41.30
C ALA A 2 -2.40 4.47 41.00
N ASP A 3 -3.10 3.85 40.04
CA ASP A 3 -2.85 2.48 39.58
C ASP A 3 -1.41 2.35 39.03
N PRO A 4 -0.60 1.40 39.54
CA PRO A 4 0.79 1.18 39.09
C PRO A 4 0.92 0.68 37.64
N ASN A 5 -0.18 0.38 36.93
CA ASN A 5 -0.17 0.01 35.49
C ASN A 5 -0.31 1.20 34.52
N SER A 6 -0.21 2.43 35.01
CA SER A 6 -0.47 3.66 34.24
C SER A 6 0.63 4.14 33.25
N PRO A 7 1.52 3.28 32.69
CA PRO A 7 2.18 3.61 31.43
C PRO A 7 2.03 2.53 30.34
N ILE A 8 0.95 1.75 30.33
CA ILE A 8 0.76 0.68 29.35
C ILE A 8 -0.03 1.21 28.13
N PHE A 9 0.72 1.54 27.07
CA PHE A 9 0.31 2.01 25.73
C PHE A 9 -0.30 3.42 25.63
N LYS A 10 0.55 4.46 25.68
CA LYS A 10 0.29 5.61 24.78
C LYS A 10 0.43 5.07 23.35
N LYS A 11 -0.69 4.65 22.73
CA LYS A 11 -0.72 4.37 21.29
C LYS A 11 -0.07 5.57 20.60
N ALA A 12 0.95 5.32 19.78
CA ALA A 12 1.62 6.37 19.06
C ALA A 12 0.55 7.17 18.26
N PRO A 13 0.53 8.51 18.29
CA PRO A 13 -0.56 9.30 17.68
C PRO A 13 -0.89 8.93 16.23
N TRP A 14 0.13 8.51 15.46
CA TRP A 14 -0.04 8.03 14.09
C TRP A 14 -0.91 6.78 13.97
N LEU A 15 -0.93 5.91 15.00
CA LEU A 15 -1.69 4.66 14.97
C LEU A 15 -3.19 4.91 15.04
N THR A 16 -3.63 5.89 15.84
CA THR A 16 -5.04 6.31 15.84
C THR A 16 -5.43 6.84 14.46
N LYS A 17 -4.60 7.72 13.89
CA LYS A 17 -4.80 8.23 12.53
C LYS A 17 -4.84 7.12 11.47
N ALA A 18 -3.99 6.10 11.60
CA ALA A 18 -3.95 4.95 10.70
C ALA A 18 -5.21 4.07 10.83
N MET A 19 -5.76 3.94 12.05
CA MET A 19 -7.05 3.26 12.27
C MET A 19 -8.18 4.03 11.58
N ASP A 20 -8.26 5.35 11.77
CA ASP A 20 -9.30 6.18 11.14
C ASP A 20 -9.24 6.13 9.59
N VAL A 21 -8.03 6.14 9.02
CA VAL A 21 -7.81 5.97 7.57
C VAL A 21 -8.31 4.60 7.11
N LEU A 22 -7.96 3.54 7.83
CA LEU A 22 -8.38 2.19 7.48
C LEU A 22 -9.90 2.01 7.60
N ASP A 23 -10.50 2.46 8.69
CA ASP A 23 -11.94 2.37 8.92
C ASP A 23 -12.71 3.11 7.82
N THR A 24 -12.19 4.26 7.36
CA THR A 24 -12.76 4.98 6.21
C THR A 24 -12.56 4.23 4.90
N LEU A 25 -11.41 3.62 4.67
CA LEU A 25 -11.14 2.84 3.44
C LEU A 25 -12.08 1.62 3.31
N ILE A 26 -12.37 0.94 4.42
CA ILE A 26 -13.20 -0.28 4.40
C ILE A 26 -14.71 0.00 4.52
N ASP A 27 -15.10 1.27 4.63
CA ASP A 27 -16.51 1.67 4.64
C ASP A 27 -17.21 1.24 3.34
N SER A 28 -18.34 0.55 3.46
CA SER A 28 -19.12 0.04 2.34
C SER A 28 -19.58 1.14 1.39
N ASP A 29 -19.84 2.35 1.90
CA ASP A 29 -20.35 3.46 1.11
C ASP A 29 -19.27 4.07 0.20
N ARG A 30 -17.98 3.87 0.52
CA ARG A 30 -16.86 4.37 -0.30
C ARG A 30 -16.50 3.47 -1.47
N ASN A 31 -16.88 2.19 -1.43
CA ASN A 31 -16.60 1.22 -2.49
C ASN A 31 -15.13 1.22 -2.96
N THR A 32 -14.20 1.11 -2.00
CA THR A 32 -12.75 1.06 -2.30
C THR A 32 -12.31 -0.37 -2.62
N VAL A 33 -11.06 -0.53 -3.09
CA VAL A 33 -10.47 -1.87 -3.30
C VAL A 33 -10.27 -2.69 -2.01
N TRP A 34 -10.43 -2.06 -0.84
CA TRP A 34 -10.19 -2.65 0.48
C TRP A 34 -11.45 -3.22 1.15
N ALA A 35 -12.63 -2.98 0.57
CA ALA A 35 -13.88 -3.58 1.03
C ALA A 35 -13.75 -5.12 1.14
N ASP A 36 -14.08 -5.67 2.32
CA ASP A 36 -13.99 -7.10 2.66
C ASP A 36 -12.61 -7.76 2.53
N LYS A 37 -11.52 -6.99 2.35
CA LYS A 37 -10.15 -7.50 2.22
C LYS A 37 -9.39 -7.55 3.55
N VAL A 38 -9.86 -6.85 4.57
CA VAL A 38 -9.14 -6.67 5.83
C VAL A 38 -9.75 -7.53 6.93
N LEU A 39 -8.94 -8.38 7.55
CA LEU A 39 -9.32 -9.15 8.73
C LEU A 39 -9.24 -8.27 9.98
N LEU A 40 -10.40 -7.91 10.55
CA LEU A 40 -10.49 -7.15 11.80
C LEU A 40 -10.26 -8.06 13.03
N PRO A 41 -9.91 -7.49 14.20
CA PRO A 41 -9.77 -8.24 15.43
C PRO A 41 -11.04 -9.04 15.76
N ASN A 42 -10.87 -10.27 16.24
CA ASN A 42 -11.96 -11.17 16.64
C ASN A 42 -12.92 -11.60 15.52
N GLN A 43 -12.62 -11.30 14.25
CA GLN A 43 -13.36 -11.85 13.11
C GLN A 43 -12.80 -13.20 12.66
N THR A 44 -13.67 -14.06 12.14
CA THR A 44 -13.27 -15.29 11.45
C THR A 44 -12.74 -14.94 10.06
N ARG A 45 -11.59 -15.50 9.67
CA ARG A 45 -10.99 -15.25 8.35
C ARG A 45 -11.88 -15.75 7.22
N ALA A 46 -12.43 -14.82 6.45
CA ALA A 46 -13.03 -15.11 5.15
C ALA A 46 -11.94 -15.32 4.08
N LYS A 47 -12.26 -16.08 3.02
CA LYS A 47 -11.32 -16.33 1.91
C LYS A 47 -11.03 -15.09 1.05
N THR A 48 -11.82 -14.04 1.19
CA THR A 48 -11.62 -12.73 0.55
C THR A 48 -10.63 -11.84 1.31
N MET A 49 -10.38 -12.12 2.60
CA MET A 49 -9.50 -11.33 3.45
C MET A 49 -8.04 -11.68 3.20
N THR A 50 -7.25 -10.69 2.79
CA THR A 50 -5.85 -10.84 2.37
C THR A 50 -4.85 -10.27 3.37
N VAL A 51 -5.25 -9.30 4.21
CA VAL A 51 -4.38 -8.63 5.17
C VAL A 51 -5.07 -8.45 6.52
N THR A 52 -4.31 -8.42 7.61
CA THR A 52 -4.85 -8.11 8.95
C THR A 52 -4.91 -6.61 9.18
N GLN A 53 -5.84 -6.15 10.03
CA GLN A 53 -5.90 -4.74 10.45
C GLN A 53 -4.54 -4.24 10.98
N SER A 54 -3.86 -5.04 11.80
CA SER A 54 -2.55 -4.68 12.35
C SER A 54 -1.47 -4.56 11.27
N ALA A 55 -1.40 -5.48 10.31
CA ALA A 55 -0.43 -5.39 9.23
C ALA A 55 -0.68 -4.15 8.35
N PHE A 56 -1.94 -3.88 8.03
CA PHE A 56 -2.33 -2.72 7.24
C PHE A 56 -2.00 -1.41 7.97
N THR A 57 -2.51 -1.23 9.19
CA THR A 57 -2.26 0.00 9.97
C THR A 57 -0.76 0.23 10.22
N ASN A 58 0.01 -0.80 10.55
CA ASN A 58 1.45 -0.67 10.74
C ASN A 58 2.20 -0.24 9.47
N SER A 59 1.75 -0.68 8.28
CA SER A 59 2.37 -0.25 7.03
C SER A 59 2.21 1.25 6.75
N LEU A 60 1.15 1.88 7.27
CA LEU A 60 0.89 3.31 7.14
C LEU A 60 1.81 4.17 8.04
N GLU A 61 2.55 3.56 8.96
CA GLU A 61 3.47 4.30 9.85
C GLU A 61 4.42 5.19 9.05
N THR A 62 4.97 4.67 7.95
CA THR A 62 5.94 5.41 7.10
C THR A 62 5.36 6.65 6.44
N ILE A 63 4.04 6.65 6.22
CA ILE A 63 3.28 7.74 5.62
C ILE A 63 2.83 8.76 6.68
N LEU A 64 2.48 8.29 7.88
CA LEU A 64 1.76 9.07 8.90
C LEU A 64 2.58 9.42 10.14
N ARG A 65 3.80 8.89 10.30
CA ARG A 65 4.62 9.14 11.49
C ARG A 65 4.95 10.63 11.63
N PRO A 66 4.67 11.27 12.78
CA PRO A 66 4.92 12.69 13.01
C PRO A 66 6.34 13.12 12.61
N LYS A 67 6.42 14.27 11.94
CA LYS A 67 7.66 14.91 11.46
C LYS A 67 8.46 14.16 10.37
N LEU A 68 8.10 12.92 10.06
CA LEU A 68 8.84 12.08 9.10
C LEU A 68 7.97 11.64 7.92
N GLY A 69 6.69 11.41 8.14
CA GLY A 69 5.77 10.96 7.10
C GLY A 69 5.30 12.12 6.21
N PRO A 70 5.22 11.92 4.88
CA PRO A 70 4.78 12.96 3.93
C PRO A 70 3.36 13.46 4.20
N LEU A 71 2.50 12.65 4.83
CA LEU A 71 1.10 13.00 5.14
C LEU A 71 0.84 13.17 6.66
N ALA A 72 1.91 13.33 7.44
CA ALA A 72 1.81 13.44 8.89
C ALA A 72 1.25 14.79 9.38
N ASN A 73 1.38 15.87 8.59
CA ASN A 73 0.92 17.19 8.99
C ASN A 73 -0.62 17.30 8.87
N GLU A 74 -1.30 17.39 10.01
CA GLU A 74 -2.76 17.50 10.09
C GLU A 74 -3.31 18.82 9.53
N ASP A 75 -2.52 19.91 9.60
CA ASP A 75 -2.91 21.19 9.00
C ASP A 75 -2.91 21.13 7.46
N SER A 76 -2.16 20.17 6.89
CA SER A 76 -2.02 19.99 5.44
C SER A 76 -2.89 18.86 4.90
N TYR A 77 -3.18 17.83 5.69
CA TYR A 77 -3.89 16.63 5.26
C TYR A 77 -4.88 16.13 6.31
N LYS A 78 -6.16 16.23 5.98
CA LYS A 78 -7.26 15.61 6.72
C LYS A 78 -7.31 14.11 6.41
N ILE A 79 -8.06 13.34 7.22
CA ILE A 79 -8.26 11.90 7.00
C ILE A 79 -8.77 11.61 5.59
N CYS A 80 -9.77 12.35 5.11
CA CYS A 80 -10.32 12.15 3.77
C CYS A 80 -9.26 12.35 2.67
N ASP A 81 -8.39 13.35 2.79
CA ASP A 81 -7.33 13.60 1.80
C ASP A 81 -6.35 12.42 1.73
N ILE A 82 -6.01 11.85 2.89
CA ILE A 82 -5.11 10.70 3.00
C ILE A 82 -5.77 9.45 2.40
N VAL A 83 -7.04 9.23 2.72
CA VAL A 83 -7.83 8.12 2.18
C VAL A 83 -7.92 8.22 0.65
N ASP A 84 -8.18 9.41 0.10
CA ASP A 84 -8.23 9.64 -1.34
C ASP A 84 -6.89 9.32 -2.01
N ILE A 85 -5.77 9.78 -1.44
CA ILE A 85 -4.43 9.50 -1.98
C ILE A 85 -4.13 7.99 -1.97
N ILE A 86 -4.45 7.30 -0.87
CA ILE A 86 -4.21 5.86 -0.75
C ILE A 86 -5.11 5.08 -1.70
N ASP A 87 -6.39 5.43 -1.80
CA ASP A 87 -7.34 4.78 -2.70
C ASP A 87 -6.92 4.98 -4.17
N ASP A 88 -6.55 6.18 -4.59
CA ASP A 88 -6.06 6.45 -5.94
C ASP A 88 -4.80 5.65 -6.28
N TYR A 89 -3.87 5.56 -5.34
CA TYR A 89 -2.66 4.76 -5.48
C TYR A 89 -2.97 3.27 -5.66
N TRP A 90 -3.90 2.73 -4.88
CA TRP A 90 -4.29 1.33 -5.00
C TRP A 90 -5.15 1.03 -6.23
N ASN A 91 -5.96 1.99 -6.69
CA ASN A 91 -6.65 1.88 -7.98
C ASN A 91 -5.66 1.87 -9.15
N ALA A 92 -4.60 2.68 -9.09
CA ALA A 92 -3.51 2.64 -10.07
C ALA A 92 -2.74 1.30 -10.07
N ILE A 93 -2.54 0.68 -8.89
CA ILE A 93 -1.98 -0.67 -8.79
C ILE A 93 -2.93 -1.69 -9.42
N LYS A 94 -4.23 -1.61 -9.12
CA LYS A 94 -5.25 -2.49 -9.70
C LYS A 94 -5.33 -2.37 -11.22
N GLU A 95 -5.20 -1.16 -11.75
CA GLU A 95 -5.19 -0.94 -13.20
C GLU A 95 -3.99 -1.60 -13.87
N ASN A 96 -2.80 -1.51 -13.27
CA ASN A 96 -1.59 -2.15 -13.80
C ASN A 96 -1.53 -3.67 -13.57
N CYS A 97 -2.14 -4.17 -12.49
CA CYS A 97 -2.11 -5.59 -12.10
C CYS A 97 -3.49 -6.02 -11.59
N PRO A 98 -4.47 -6.27 -12.49
CA PRO A 98 -5.88 -6.46 -12.10
C PRO A 98 -6.16 -7.82 -11.47
N THR A 99 -5.47 -8.88 -11.91
CA THR A 99 -5.77 -10.27 -11.52
C THR A 99 -5.82 -10.48 -10.01
N PRO A 100 -4.86 -10.01 -9.18
CA PRO A 100 -4.94 -10.14 -7.72
C PRO A 100 -6.20 -9.51 -7.08
N PHE A 101 -6.84 -8.54 -7.75
CA PHE A 101 -8.03 -7.84 -7.25
C PHE A 101 -9.35 -8.48 -7.71
N GLU A 102 -9.31 -9.40 -8.67
CA GLU A 102 -10.52 -10.04 -9.20
C GLU A 102 -11.27 -10.80 -8.09
N PRO A 103 -12.62 -10.86 -8.16
CA PRO A 103 -13.41 -11.64 -7.22
C PRO A 103 -13.01 -13.11 -7.25
N ARG A 104 -13.14 -13.78 -6.10
CA ARG A 104 -12.86 -15.20 -6.00
C ARG A 104 -13.75 -16.02 -6.95
N SER A 105 -13.16 -16.97 -7.66
CA SER A 105 -13.83 -17.98 -8.47
C SER A 105 -13.41 -19.40 -8.04
N GLU A 106 -13.73 -20.42 -8.85
CA GLU A 106 -13.28 -21.80 -8.62
C GLU A 106 -11.75 -21.93 -8.76
N ASP A 107 -11.17 -21.23 -9.74
CA ASP A 107 -9.76 -21.33 -10.11
C ASP A 107 -8.90 -20.14 -9.65
N HIS A 108 -9.50 -19.14 -8.99
CA HIS A 108 -8.81 -17.92 -8.58
C HIS A 108 -9.19 -17.49 -7.17
N THR A 109 -8.19 -17.21 -6.32
CA THR A 109 -8.40 -16.46 -5.10
C THR A 109 -7.41 -15.30 -4.97
N PRO A 110 -7.84 -14.10 -4.52
CA PRO A 110 -6.92 -13.00 -4.20
C PRO A 110 -5.76 -13.39 -3.26
N ASN A 111 -5.97 -14.41 -2.41
CA ASN A 111 -4.96 -14.94 -1.50
C ASN A 111 -3.84 -15.76 -2.17
N ASP A 112 -3.99 -16.10 -3.46
CA ASP A 112 -2.93 -16.68 -4.27
C ASP A 112 -1.83 -15.65 -4.56
N TYR A 113 -2.13 -14.36 -4.43
CA TYR A 113 -1.18 -13.28 -4.73
C TYR A 113 -0.78 -12.54 -3.46
N ALA A 114 0.50 -12.25 -3.32
CA ALA A 114 1.05 -11.54 -2.17
C ALA A 114 0.84 -10.00 -2.21
N LEU A 115 0.30 -9.49 -3.33
CA LEU A 115 0.12 -8.05 -3.60
C LEU A 115 -0.75 -7.37 -2.53
N GLN A 116 -1.88 -7.99 -2.14
CA GLN A 116 -2.77 -7.47 -1.10
C GLN A 116 -2.49 -8.08 0.29
N GLN A 117 -1.35 -8.75 0.48
CA GLN A 117 -0.93 -9.33 1.75
C GLN A 117 0.12 -8.46 2.44
N THR A 118 0.55 -8.83 3.65
CA THR A 118 1.49 -8.01 4.45
C THR A 118 2.71 -7.55 3.68
N ILE A 119 3.33 -8.41 2.87
CA ILE A 119 4.50 -8.03 2.05
C ILE A 119 4.16 -6.99 1.01
N GLY A 120 3.10 -7.18 0.21
CA GLY A 120 2.70 -6.22 -0.81
C GLY A 120 2.26 -4.90 -0.19
N VAL A 121 1.35 -4.92 0.79
CA VAL A 121 0.86 -3.72 1.47
C VAL A 121 2.00 -2.93 2.11
N SER A 122 2.91 -3.58 2.84
CA SER A 122 4.03 -2.89 3.49
C SER A 122 5.01 -2.30 2.48
N SER A 123 5.34 -3.05 1.43
CA SER A 123 6.30 -2.60 0.42
C SER A 123 5.72 -1.47 -0.44
N LEU A 124 4.43 -1.55 -0.77
CA LEU A 124 3.78 -0.57 -1.64
C LEU A 124 3.45 0.73 -0.90
N HIS A 125 3.16 0.71 0.39
CA HIS A 125 3.04 1.93 1.20
C HIS A 125 4.41 2.60 1.47
N LEU A 126 5.48 1.81 1.63
CA LEU A 126 6.84 2.34 1.64
C LEU A 126 7.19 2.99 0.29
N LEU A 127 6.84 2.36 -0.83
CA LEU A 127 7.02 2.93 -2.16
C LEU A 127 6.25 4.24 -2.32
N LEU A 128 4.97 4.27 -1.91
CA LEU A 128 4.16 5.48 -1.91
C LEU A 128 4.84 6.60 -1.11
N THR A 129 5.40 6.29 0.06
CA THR A 129 6.16 7.27 0.87
C THR A 129 7.32 7.89 0.08
N MET A 130 8.08 7.08 -0.66
CA MET A 130 9.20 7.56 -1.48
C MET A 130 8.71 8.45 -2.62
N LEU A 131 7.65 8.05 -3.33
CA LEU A 131 7.05 8.82 -4.42
C LEU A 131 6.47 10.16 -3.93
N LEU A 132 5.76 10.17 -2.80
CA LEU A 132 5.21 11.40 -2.20
C LEU A 132 6.30 12.38 -1.77
N ASN A 133 7.46 11.88 -1.31
CA ASN A 133 8.59 12.74 -0.97
C ASN A 133 9.24 13.38 -2.19
N ASP A 134 9.38 12.63 -3.29
CA ASP A 134 9.92 13.15 -4.55
C ASP A 134 9.01 14.17 -5.22
N PHE A 135 7.70 13.93 -5.21
CA PHE A 135 6.70 14.72 -5.95
C PHE A 135 5.90 15.67 -5.07
N LYS A 136 6.48 16.10 -3.94
CA LYS A 136 5.83 17.02 -3.00
C LYS A 136 5.39 18.30 -3.71
N GLY A 137 4.09 18.56 -3.71
CA GLY A 137 3.49 19.75 -4.34
C GLY A 137 3.22 19.63 -5.84
N VAL A 138 3.57 18.50 -6.47
CA VAL A 138 3.42 18.30 -7.92
C VAL A 138 2.37 17.25 -8.28
N LEU A 139 2.10 16.29 -7.39
CA LEU A 139 0.95 15.40 -7.59
C LEU A 139 -0.35 16.21 -7.62
N ALA A 140 -1.19 15.86 -8.59
CA ALA A 140 -2.45 16.55 -8.81
C ALA A 140 -3.37 16.45 -7.58
N ARG A 141 -4.15 17.51 -7.34
CA ARG A 141 -5.14 17.53 -6.26
C ARG A 141 -6.44 16.84 -6.67
N ASP A 142 -6.80 16.89 -7.95
CA ASP A 142 -7.94 16.15 -8.46
C ASP A 142 -7.65 14.65 -8.55
N ARG A 143 -8.67 13.86 -8.25
CA ARG A 143 -8.59 12.40 -8.14
C ARG A 143 -8.17 11.74 -9.46
N GLU A 144 -8.81 12.14 -10.55
CA GLU A 144 -8.62 11.54 -11.88
C GLU A 144 -7.18 11.70 -12.36
N THR A 145 -6.65 12.94 -12.36
CA THR A 145 -5.28 13.20 -12.78
C THR A 145 -4.27 12.54 -11.84
N ARG A 146 -4.50 12.55 -10.53
CA ARG A 146 -3.60 11.91 -9.57
C ARG A 146 -3.54 10.39 -9.77
N THR A 147 -4.69 9.76 -9.99
CA THR A 147 -4.78 8.32 -10.28
C THR A 147 -4.03 7.99 -11.57
N ARG A 148 -4.19 8.80 -12.63
CA ARG A 148 -3.44 8.63 -13.88
C ARG A 148 -1.93 8.77 -13.67
N GLN A 149 -1.49 9.79 -12.93
CA GLN A 149 -0.08 9.98 -12.58
C GLN A 149 0.49 8.76 -11.86
N PHE A 150 -0.23 8.22 -10.87
CA PHE A 150 0.19 6.99 -10.21
C PHE A 150 0.21 5.79 -11.16
N THR A 151 -0.78 5.67 -12.06
CA THR A 151 -0.86 4.57 -13.02
C THR A 151 0.34 4.58 -13.97
N GLU A 152 0.70 5.74 -14.52
CA GLU A 152 1.87 5.92 -15.38
C GLU A 152 3.19 5.66 -14.62
N LEU A 153 3.30 6.11 -13.36
CA LEU A 153 4.47 5.83 -12.53
C LEU A 153 4.62 4.34 -12.22
N LEU A 154 3.50 3.64 -11.98
CA LEU A 154 3.47 2.23 -11.56
C LEU A 154 3.46 1.25 -12.74
N ALA A 155 3.48 1.73 -13.98
CA ALA A 155 3.56 0.91 -15.20
C ALA A 155 4.96 0.30 -15.42
N VAL A 156 5.44 -0.45 -14.41
CA VAL A 156 6.76 -1.13 -14.40
C VAL A 156 6.58 -2.63 -14.17
N ASP A 157 7.53 -3.42 -14.68
CA ASP A 157 7.51 -4.89 -14.65
C ASP A 157 7.34 -5.46 -13.23
N GLY A 158 7.97 -4.83 -12.23
CA GLY A 158 7.77 -5.22 -10.84
C GLY A 158 6.33 -5.12 -10.32
N ILE A 159 5.47 -4.31 -10.96
CA ILE A 159 4.05 -4.15 -10.62
C ILE A 159 3.15 -4.94 -11.57
N TYR A 160 3.20 -4.68 -12.89
CA TYR A 160 2.22 -5.24 -13.83
C TYR A 160 2.39 -6.75 -14.06
N ASN A 161 3.58 -7.29 -13.83
CA ASN A 161 3.83 -8.72 -14.00
C ASN A 161 3.31 -9.49 -12.79
N VAL A 162 2.15 -10.11 -12.96
CA VAL A 162 1.43 -10.83 -11.91
C VAL A 162 2.24 -11.98 -11.31
N ASP A 163 3.10 -12.63 -12.10
CA ASP A 163 3.94 -13.76 -11.67
C ASP A 163 4.92 -13.36 -10.56
N HIS A 164 5.29 -12.08 -10.45
CA HIS A 164 6.10 -11.60 -9.35
C HIS A 164 5.39 -11.66 -7.99
N TRP A 165 4.07 -11.61 -8.02
CA TRP A 165 3.19 -11.58 -6.85
C TRP A 165 2.48 -12.90 -6.59
N ASP A 166 2.38 -13.78 -7.59
CA ASP A 166 1.75 -15.09 -7.49
C ASP A 166 2.52 -16.01 -6.52
N ARG A 167 1.84 -16.60 -5.54
CA ARG A 167 2.41 -17.48 -4.52
C ARG A 167 2.33 -18.96 -4.92
N THR A 168 1.74 -19.26 -6.06
CA THR A 168 1.39 -20.59 -6.54
C THR A 168 2.28 -21.07 -7.68
N VAL A 169 2.96 -20.15 -8.38
CA VAL A 169 3.95 -20.46 -9.43
C VAL A 169 5.06 -21.33 -8.86
N GLU A 170 5.27 -22.49 -9.48
CA GLU A 170 6.36 -23.41 -9.13
C GLU A 170 7.66 -22.96 -9.80
N MET A 171 8.68 -22.66 -8.99
CA MET A 171 9.98 -22.22 -9.48
C MET A 171 11.02 -23.35 -9.49
N GLU A 172 10.95 -24.19 -8.46
CA GLU A 172 11.78 -25.39 -8.27
C GLU A 172 10.90 -26.49 -7.69
N GLU A 173 11.32 -27.75 -7.78
CA GLU A 173 10.53 -28.89 -7.34
C GLU A 173 10.09 -28.72 -5.86
N GLY A 174 8.78 -28.54 -5.65
CA GLY A 174 8.20 -28.33 -4.32
C GLY A 174 8.31 -26.91 -3.74
N VAL A 175 8.89 -25.95 -4.47
CA VAL A 175 9.02 -24.55 -4.06
C VAL A 175 8.14 -23.65 -4.93
N LYS A 176 7.13 -23.05 -4.29
CA LYS A 176 6.17 -22.16 -4.94
C LYS A 176 6.34 -20.72 -4.45
N GLY A 177 6.31 -19.79 -5.39
CA GLY A 177 6.30 -18.36 -5.10
C GLY A 177 6.98 -17.53 -6.18
N GLY A 178 6.37 -16.40 -6.48
CA GLY A 178 6.88 -15.36 -7.35
C GLY A 178 8.02 -14.59 -6.72
N LYS A 179 8.70 -13.80 -7.56
CA LYS A 179 9.89 -13.00 -7.24
C LYS A 179 9.84 -12.31 -5.87
N TRP A 180 8.74 -11.63 -5.54
CA TRP A 180 8.62 -10.89 -4.28
C TRP A 180 8.31 -11.79 -3.09
N THR A 181 7.49 -12.82 -3.32
CA THR A 181 7.03 -13.75 -2.28
C THR A 181 8.19 -14.56 -1.71
N MET A 182 9.16 -14.93 -2.56
CA MET A 182 10.34 -15.71 -2.20
C MET A 182 11.35 -14.95 -1.34
N MET A 183 11.25 -13.63 -1.24
CA MET A 183 12.15 -12.83 -0.40
C MET A 183 11.77 -12.87 1.09
N GLY A 184 10.63 -13.47 1.45
CA GLY A 184 10.14 -13.64 2.81
C GLY A 184 9.37 -12.44 3.39
N THR A 185 8.76 -12.63 4.56
CA THR A 185 7.89 -11.62 5.21
C THR A 185 8.56 -10.98 6.41
N ASN A 186 9.45 -10.01 6.17
CA ASN A 186 10.07 -9.20 7.22
C ASN A 186 10.34 -7.76 6.75
N GLN A 187 10.62 -6.86 7.69
CA GLN A 187 10.81 -5.43 7.42
C GLN A 187 11.97 -5.13 6.44
N LYS A 188 13.05 -5.92 6.49
CA LYS A 188 14.17 -5.75 5.53
C LYS A 188 13.72 -6.11 4.12
N THR A 189 12.96 -7.19 3.98
CA THR A 189 12.40 -7.59 2.68
C THR A 189 11.47 -6.53 2.12
N PHE A 190 10.58 -5.96 2.94
CA PHE A 190 9.64 -4.94 2.46
C PHE A 190 10.38 -3.75 1.85
N LYS A 191 11.43 -3.28 2.54
CA LYS A 191 12.30 -2.22 2.02
C LYS A 191 13.00 -2.63 0.72
N VAL A 192 13.53 -3.84 0.62
CA VAL A 192 14.20 -4.33 -0.61
C VAL A 192 13.24 -4.36 -1.80
N VAL A 193 11.99 -4.81 -1.60
CA VAL A 193 10.96 -4.81 -2.64
C VAL A 193 10.64 -3.37 -3.05
N SER A 194 10.40 -2.46 -2.10
CA SER A 194 10.16 -1.04 -2.37
C SER A 194 11.31 -0.38 -3.13
N ASP A 195 12.55 -0.60 -2.70
CA ASP A 195 13.74 -0.02 -3.32
C ASP A 195 13.92 -0.53 -4.76
N LYS A 196 13.65 -1.82 -5.02
CA LYS A 196 13.69 -2.37 -6.39
C LYS A 196 12.63 -1.75 -7.28
N LEU A 197 11.39 -1.70 -6.82
CA LEU A 197 10.28 -1.07 -7.55
C LEU A 197 10.57 0.41 -7.82
N TYR A 198 10.97 1.15 -6.80
CA TYR A 198 11.32 2.56 -6.91
C TYR A 198 12.45 2.79 -7.93
N ASN A 199 13.48 1.95 -7.95
CA ASN A 199 14.56 2.03 -8.94
C ASN A 199 14.12 1.69 -10.37
N GLU A 200 13.10 0.86 -10.55
CA GLU A 200 12.46 0.64 -11.86
C GLU A 200 11.70 1.91 -12.28
N ILE A 201 10.87 2.46 -11.38
CA ILE A 201 10.07 3.66 -11.63
C ILE A 201 10.96 4.86 -11.99
N ARG A 202 12.08 5.08 -11.29
CA ARG A 202 13.00 6.20 -11.56
C ARG A 202 13.62 6.22 -12.96
N LYS A 203 13.56 5.09 -13.68
CA LYS A 203 14.07 4.98 -15.05
C LYS A 203 13.01 5.31 -16.10
N THR A 204 11.74 5.36 -15.73
CA THR A 204 10.63 5.63 -16.66
C THR A 204 10.59 7.10 -17.06
N GLU A 205 9.97 7.37 -18.20
CA GLU A 205 9.77 8.75 -18.65
C GLU A 205 8.75 9.49 -17.78
N ALA A 206 7.68 8.81 -17.34
CA ALA A 206 6.69 9.37 -16.42
C ALA A 206 7.33 9.93 -15.13
N TYR A 207 8.31 9.25 -14.56
CA TYR A 207 9.04 9.76 -13.40
C TYR A 207 9.86 11.01 -13.75
N LYS A 208 10.60 10.99 -14.87
CA LYS A 208 11.44 12.12 -15.30
C LYS A 208 10.60 13.36 -15.60
N ASP A 209 9.49 13.20 -16.30
CA ASP A 209 8.57 14.29 -16.64
C ASP A 209 7.97 14.92 -15.38
N LEU A 210 7.62 14.10 -14.39
CA LEU A 210 7.02 14.58 -13.15
C LEU A 210 8.05 15.24 -12.22
N ILE A 211 9.27 14.70 -12.14
CA ILE A 211 10.33 15.27 -11.30
C ILE A 211 10.91 16.56 -11.90
N GLU A 212 10.80 16.76 -13.22
CA GLU A 212 11.18 18.06 -13.80
C GLU A 212 10.24 19.18 -13.38
N LYS A 213 8.94 18.89 -13.20
CA LYS A 213 7.96 19.87 -12.72
C LYS A 213 8.23 20.30 -11.27
N THR A 214 8.90 19.48 -10.45
CA THR A 214 9.27 19.87 -9.08
C THR A 214 10.39 20.91 -9.04
N LYS A 215 11.23 20.99 -10.10
CA LYS A 215 12.30 22.01 -10.21
C LYS A 215 11.76 23.40 -10.56
N GLY A 216 10.56 23.47 -11.12
CA GLY A 216 9.89 24.71 -11.53
C GLY A 216 8.85 25.24 -10.55
N SER A 217 8.65 24.56 -9.40
CA SER A 217 7.69 24.91 -8.34
C SER A 217 8.41 25.46 -7.12
#